data_AF-A0A9D8L019-F1
#
_entry.id   AF-A0A9D8L019-F1
#
_cell.length_a   1.000
_cell.length_b   1.000
_cell.length_c   1.000
_cell.angle_alpha   90.00
_cell.angle_beta   90.00
_cell.angle_gamma   90.00
#
_symmetry.space_group_name_H-M   'P 1'
#
loop_
_entity.id
_entity.type
_entity.pdbx_description
1 polymer ?
#
loop_
_entity_poly.entity_id
_entity_poly.type
_entity_poly.pdbx_seq_one_letter_code
_entity_poly.pdbx_strand_id
1 'polypeptide(L)'
;MNPNARTARVPRRPTVRTLVSAIGALALTACSNMPPRSVQELPPTEYKALERSGTAIVEESKKLASQQDRMREQVEQRLQQLAEPAAPVAPAYDPLENTVVSISMFNADVGQLLWALADELKMNLIVDPHVLEQRQRTSLHLRNVSAREVYNHILDAFDLHGEIRGGALVVGQMRERIINVDMLNSNTSFDLSTGGDVFGAGMQSAGGGGQSLRGTLTMT
;
A
#
# COMPACT_ATOMS: atom_id res chain seq x y z
N MET A 1 -3.97 62.82 -55.10
CA MET A 1 -3.96 64.03 -54.25
C MET A 1 -5.06 63.92 -53.20
N ASN A 2 -4.70 64.17 -51.93
CA ASN A 2 -5.55 64.38 -50.74
C ASN A 2 -6.42 65.67 -50.89
N PRO A 3 -7.31 66.12 -49.95
CA PRO A 3 -7.99 65.49 -48.79
C PRO A 3 -9.48 65.96 -48.54
N ASN A 4 -10.11 65.42 -47.47
CA ASN A 4 -11.06 66.05 -46.49
C ASN A 4 -12.49 66.52 -46.94
N ALA A 5 -13.59 66.50 -46.16
CA ALA A 5 -13.88 66.22 -44.74
C ALA A 5 -15.42 66.23 -44.45
N ARG A 6 -15.86 65.51 -43.38
CA ARG A 6 -16.95 65.81 -42.39
C ARG A 6 -18.42 65.92 -42.89
N THR A 7 -19.53 65.59 -42.19
CA THR A 7 -19.89 65.35 -40.76
C THR A 7 -21.38 64.91 -40.61
N ALA A 8 -21.70 64.20 -39.50
CA ALA A 8 -22.92 64.25 -38.65
C ALA A 8 -24.30 63.76 -39.20
N ARG A 9 -25.31 63.33 -38.41
CA ARG A 9 -25.52 62.64 -37.10
C ARG A 9 -27.04 62.24 -37.05
N VAL A 10 -27.37 61.24 -36.23
CA VAL A 10 -28.64 60.48 -36.00
C VAL A 10 -29.82 61.30 -35.37
N PRO A 11 -31.10 60.84 -35.45
CA PRO A 11 -31.86 60.37 -34.25
C PRO A 11 -32.79 59.12 -34.51
N ARG A 12 -32.83 58.05 -33.67
CA ARG A 12 -33.63 57.74 -32.43
C ARG A 12 -35.16 57.52 -32.70
N ARG A 13 -35.92 56.50 -32.20
CA ARG A 13 -35.97 55.77 -30.89
C ARG A 13 -37.10 54.65 -30.87
N PRO A 14 -37.50 53.96 -29.75
CA PRO A 14 -37.60 52.47 -29.65
C PRO A 14 -38.86 51.83 -28.97
N THR A 15 -39.13 50.52 -29.12
CA THR A 15 -39.98 49.69 -28.18
C THR A 15 -39.93 48.16 -28.49
N VAL A 16 -39.07 47.35 -27.86
CA VAL A 16 -39.13 45.85 -27.96
C VAL A 16 -38.85 45.12 -26.63
N ARG A 17 -38.47 45.82 -25.56
CA ARG A 17 -37.86 45.18 -24.38
C ARG A 17 -38.81 44.54 -23.35
N THR A 18 -40.13 44.63 -23.50
CA THR A 18 -41.08 44.19 -22.46
C THR A 18 -41.73 42.82 -22.70
N LEU A 19 -41.53 42.19 -23.87
CA LEU A 19 -42.25 40.95 -24.22
C LEU A 19 -41.47 39.65 -23.89
N VAL A 20 -40.14 39.73 -23.70
CA VAL A 20 -39.29 38.55 -23.46
C VAL A 20 -39.39 38.01 -22.02
N SER A 21 -39.82 38.83 -21.05
CA SER A 21 -39.79 38.43 -19.63
C SER A 21 -40.92 37.47 -19.22
N ALA A 22 -41.99 37.34 -20.00
CA ALA A 22 -43.15 36.53 -19.61
C ALA A 22 -43.03 35.04 -19.96
N ILE A 23 -42.18 34.67 -20.92
CA ILE A 23 -42.06 33.28 -21.40
C ILE A 23 -41.10 32.46 -20.52
N GLY A 24 -40.10 33.09 -19.91
CA GLY A 24 -39.12 32.41 -19.04
C GLY A 24 -39.71 31.87 -17.72
N ALA A 25 -40.78 32.48 -17.21
CA ALA A 25 -41.37 32.09 -15.92
C ALA A 25 -42.25 30.81 -16.01
N LEU A 26 -42.78 30.48 -17.19
CA LEU A 26 -43.62 29.30 -17.40
C LEU A 26 -42.81 28.00 -17.60
N ALA A 27 -41.54 28.09 -17.99
CA ALA A 27 -40.68 26.93 -18.19
C ALA A 27 -40.13 26.34 -16.87
N LEU A 28 -40.00 27.15 -15.82
CA LEU A 28 -39.39 26.74 -14.55
C LEU A 28 -40.36 26.00 -13.60
N THR A 29 -41.67 26.21 -13.73
CA THR A 29 -42.68 25.56 -12.86
C THR A 29 -43.07 24.15 -13.32
N ALA A 30 -42.65 23.73 -14.52
CA ALA A 30 -42.89 22.37 -15.01
C ALA A 30 -41.95 21.31 -14.41
N CYS A 31 -40.83 21.71 -13.78
CA CYS A 31 -39.84 20.77 -13.26
C CYS A 31 -40.02 20.40 -11.77
N SER A 32 -40.93 21.05 -11.03
CA SER A 32 -41.06 20.83 -9.58
C SER A 32 -42.18 19.89 -9.16
N ASN A 33 -42.98 19.34 -10.09
CA ASN A 33 -44.16 18.53 -9.76
C ASN A 33 -44.15 17.12 -10.42
N MET A 34 -42.98 16.51 -10.56
CA MET A 34 -42.84 15.14 -11.06
C MET A 34 -42.75 14.18 -9.86
N PRO A 35 -43.82 13.45 -9.50
CA PRO A 35 -43.77 12.48 -8.40
C PRO A 35 -42.82 11.32 -8.75
N PRO A 36 -42.15 10.70 -7.75
CA PRO A 36 -41.30 9.55 -7.99
C PRO A 36 -42.17 8.37 -8.43
N ARG A 37 -42.00 7.91 -9.68
CA ARG A 37 -42.63 6.66 -10.13
C ARG A 37 -41.96 5.50 -9.39
N SER A 38 -42.67 4.92 -8.43
CA SER A 38 -42.25 3.65 -7.83
C SER A 38 -42.44 2.53 -8.86
N VAL A 39 -41.59 1.50 -8.74
CA VAL A 39 -41.59 0.26 -9.54
C VAL A 39 -42.94 -0.52 -9.55
N GLN A 40 -43.98 -0.05 -8.86
CA GLN A 40 -45.30 -0.68 -8.83
C GLN A 40 -46.24 -0.22 -9.96
N GLU A 41 -45.93 0.86 -10.70
CA GLU A 41 -46.76 1.39 -11.80
C GLU A 41 -46.13 1.21 -13.20
N LEU A 42 -45.47 0.07 -13.42
CA LEU A 42 -45.01 -0.30 -14.76
C LEU A 42 -46.14 -1.04 -15.51
N PRO A 43 -46.49 -0.65 -16.76
CA PRO A 43 -47.47 -1.37 -17.55
C PRO A 43 -47.00 -2.82 -17.78
N PRO A 44 -47.91 -3.80 -17.95
CA PRO A 44 -47.60 -5.24 -18.03
C PRO A 44 -46.68 -5.65 -19.20
N THR A 45 -46.27 -4.71 -20.04
CA THR A 45 -45.41 -4.91 -21.21
C THR A 45 -43.90 -4.88 -20.90
N GLU A 46 -43.48 -4.42 -19.72
CA GLU A 46 -42.04 -4.25 -19.42
C GLU A 46 -41.34 -5.46 -18.80
N TYR A 47 -42.07 -6.50 -18.36
CA TYR A 47 -41.45 -7.73 -17.84
C TYR A 47 -40.53 -8.40 -18.86
N LYS A 48 -40.92 -8.41 -20.15
CA LYS A 48 -40.07 -8.94 -21.23
C LYS A 48 -38.82 -8.09 -21.49
N ALA A 49 -38.90 -6.79 -21.24
CA ALA A 49 -37.74 -5.90 -21.36
C ALA A 49 -36.77 -6.14 -20.19
N LEU A 50 -37.31 -6.34 -18.97
CA LEU A 50 -36.52 -6.65 -17.78
C LEU A 50 -35.82 -8.01 -17.91
N GLU A 51 -36.50 -9.04 -18.41
CA GLU A 51 -35.89 -10.36 -18.68
C GLU A 51 -34.77 -10.27 -19.72
N ARG A 52 -34.96 -9.49 -20.80
CA ARG A 52 -33.92 -9.24 -21.81
C ARG A 52 -32.72 -8.50 -21.24
N SER A 53 -32.93 -7.49 -20.38
CA SER A 53 -31.83 -6.81 -19.71
C SER A 53 -31.12 -7.72 -18.70
N GLY A 54 -31.86 -8.55 -17.94
CA GLY A 54 -31.28 -9.47 -16.98
C GLY A 54 -30.41 -10.53 -17.66
N THR A 55 -30.88 -11.07 -18.78
CA THR A 55 -30.11 -12.04 -19.59
C THR A 55 -28.87 -11.40 -20.22
N ALA A 56 -28.97 -10.19 -20.76
CA ALA A 56 -27.82 -9.45 -21.29
C ALA A 56 -26.78 -9.11 -20.20
N ILE A 57 -27.23 -8.73 -19.00
CA ILE A 57 -26.33 -8.46 -17.86
C ILE A 57 -25.60 -9.73 -17.45
N VAL A 58 -26.28 -10.89 -17.39
CA VAL A 58 -25.65 -12.17 -17.06
C VAL A 58 -24.61 -12.57 -18.12
N GLU A 59 -24.89 -12.35 -19.39
CA GLU A 59 -23.94 -12.65 -20.48
C GLU A 59 -22.71 -11.74 -20.45
N GLU A 60 -22.89 -10.43 -20.27
CA GLU A 60 -21.78 -9.47 -20.14
C GLU A 60 -21.00 -9.68 -18.82
N SER A 61 -21.67 -10.07 -17.73
CA SER A 61 -21.00 -10.40 -16.46
C SER A 61 -20.09 -11.62 -16.61
N LYS A 62 -20.53 -12.65 -17.34
CA LYS A 62 -19.70 -13.83 -17.65
C LYS A 62 -18.48 -13.45 -18.49
N LYS A 63 -18.66 -12.56 -19.48
CA LYS A 63 -17.56 -12.07 -20.31
C LYS A 63 -16.56 -11.27 -19.47
N LEU A 64 -17.02 -10.39 -18.59
CA LEU A 64 -16.15 -9.62 -17.70
C LEU A 64 -15.37 -10.52 -16.73
N ALA A 65 -16.03 -11.51 -16.13
CA ALA A 65 -15.37 -12.48 -15.24
C ALA A 65 -14.20 -13.18 -15.97
N SER A 66 -14.42 -13.61 -17.23
CA SER A 66 -13.35 -14.22 -18.03
C SER A 66 -12.18 -13.27 -18.32
N GLN A 67 -12.42 -11.96 -18.41
CA GLN A 67 -11.34 -10.98 -18.57
C GLN A 67 -10.58 -10.76 -17.27
N GLN A 68 -11.28 -10.73 -16.13
CA GLN A 68 -10.66 -10.61 -14.82
C GLN A 68 -9.78 -11.81 -14.50
N ASP A 69 -10.23 -13.02 -14.81
CA ASP A 69 -9.45 -14.24 -14.61
C ASP A 69 -8.17 -14.22 -15.45
N ARG A 70 -8.26 -13.83 -16.73
CA ARG A 70 -7.07 -13.65 -17.59
C ARG A 70 -6.10 -12.60 -17.05
N MET A 71 -6.62 -11.49 -16.51
CA MET A 71 -5.77 -10.45 -15.93
C MET A 71 -5.09 -10.94 -14.65
N ARG A 72 -5.78 -11.71 -13.81
CA ARG A 72 -5.18 -12.37 -12.64
C ARG A 72 -4.07 -13.31 -13.03
N GLU A 73 -4.30 -14.18 -14.00
CA GLU A 73 -3.29 -15.12 -14.51
C GLU A 73 -2.05 -14.39 -15.04
N GLN A 74 -2.23 -13.27 -15.77
CA GLN A 74 -1.10 -12.45 -16.24
C GLN A 74 -0.29 -11.82 -15.10
N VAL A 75 -0.97 -11.34 -14.06
CA VAL A 75 -0.31 -10.77 -12.88
C VAL A 75 0.47 -11.86 -12.13
N GLU A 76 -0.13 -13.03 -11.92
CA GLU A 76 0.52 -14.17 -11.26
C GLU A 76 1.76 -14.63 -12.04
N GLN A 77 1.64 -14.79 -13.37
CA GLN A 77 2.77 -15.14 -14.23
C GLN A 77 3.89 -14.10 -14.19
N ARG A 78 3.56 -12.80 -14.21
CA ARG A 78 4.55 -11.72 -14.09
C ARG A 78 5.24 -11.75 -12.73
N LEU A 79 4.48 -11.93 -11.66
CA LEU A 79 5.03 -12.04 -10.30
C LEU A 79 5.95 -13.25 -10.15
N GLN A 80 5.60 -14.39 -10.76
CA GLN A 80 6.44 -15.58 -10.78
C GLN A 80 7.71 -15.41 -11.62
N GLN A 81 7.65 -14.64 -12.71
CA GLN A 81 8.85 -14.29 -13.50
C GLN A 81 9.78 -13.32 -12.77
N LEU A 82 9.23 -12.43 -11.95
CA LEU A 82 9.98 -11.48 -11.11
C LEU A 82 10.46 -12.11 -9.80
N ALA A 83 9.84 -13.21 -9.37
CA ALA A 83 10.29 -13.96 -8.21
C ALA A 83 11.58 -14.70 -8.58
N GLU A 84 12.72 -14.08 -8.30
CA GLU A 84 14.00 -14.78 -8.33
C GLU A 84 13.90 -16.03 -7.44
N PRO A 85 14.36 -17.20 -7.89
CA PRO A 85 14.35 -18.40 -7.07
C PRO A 85 15.22 -18.12 -5.85
N ALA A 86 14.57 -18.01 -4.68
CA ALA A 86 15.25 -17.81 -3.42
C ALA A 86 16.27 -18.95 -3.25
N ALA A 87 17.55 -18.63 -3.40
CA ALA A 87 18.61 -19.59 -3.20
C ALA A 87 18.47 -20.16 -1.77
N PRO A 88 18.57 -21.48 -1.58
CA PRO A 88 18.54 -22.08 -0.25
C PRO A 88 19.64 -21.43 0.60
N VAL A 89 19.24 -20.62 1.57
CA VAL A 89 20.18 -20.06 2.55
C VAL A 89 20.63 -21.23 3.41
N ALA A 90 21.89 -21.62 3.25
CA ALA A 90 22.47 -22.66 4.09
C ALA A 90 22.36 -22.23 5.56
N PRO A 91 21.91 -23.12 6.47
CA PRO A 91 21.84 -22.80 7.89
C PRO A 91 23.26 -22.46 8.38
N ALA A 92 23.42 -21.28 8.97
CA ALA A 92 24.68 -20.86 9.56
C ALA A 92 24.95 -21.74 10.78
N TYR A 93 26.00 -22.57 10.69
CA TYR A 93 26.40 -23.44 11.79
C TYR A 93 26.97 -22.61 12.93
N ASP A 94 26.30 -22.67 14.08
CA ASP A 94 26.72 -21.97 15.29
C ASP A 94 27.42 -22.93 16.27
N PRO A 95 28.70 -22.70 16.61
CA PRO A 95 29.41 -23.55 17.57
C PRO A 95 28.78 -23.55 18.98
N LEU A 96 28.02 -22.51 19.36
CA LEU A 96 27.40 -22.42 20.68
C LEU A 96 26.23 -23.38 20.90
N GLU A 97 25.56 -23.82 19.84
CA GLU A 97 24.39 -24.72 19.95
C GLU A 97 24.78 -26.15 20.33
N ASN A 98 26.02 -26.55 20.06
CA ASN A 98 26.48 -27.94 20.25
C ASN A 98 27.14 -28.19 21.61
N THR A 99 27.35 -27.15 22.40
CA THR A 99 28.02 -27.25 23.69
C THR A 99 27.02 -27.01 24.81
N VAL A 100 26.86 -27.99 25.69
CA VAL A 100 26.03 -27.88 26.89
C VAL A 100 26.88 -27.44 28.07
N VAL A 101 26.37 -26.49 28.84
CA VAL A 101 27.09 -25.84 29.93
C VAL A 101 26.20 -25.82 31.18
N SER A 102 26.83 -25.90 32.35
CA SER A 102 26.16 -25.70 33.64
C SER A 102 26.89 -24.64 34.45
N ILE A 103 26.26 -23.48 34.63
CA ILE A 103 26.82 -22.34 35.36
C ILE A 103 25.91 -22.01 36.53
N SER A 104 26.49 -21.97 37.73
CA SER A 104 25.81 -21.57 38.95
C SER A 104 26.61 -20.48 39.64
N MET A 105 26.10 -19.25 39.59
CA MET A 105 26.75 -18.08 40.19
C MET A 105 25.73 -17.24 40.94
N PHE A 106 26.13 -16.73 42.09
CA PHE A 106 25.30 -15.88 42.94
C PHE A 106 25.90 -14.48 43.05
N ASN A 107 25.07 -13.45 42.82
CA ASN A 107 25.47 -12.05 42.92
C ASN A 107 26.70 -11.70 42.06
N ALA A 108 26.73 -12.18 40.83
CA ALA A 108 27.84 -12.01 39.90
C ALA A 108 27.68 -10.76 39.05
N ASP A 109 28.81 -10.16 38.71
CA ASP A 109 28.89 -9.06 37.74
C ASP A 109 28.81 -9.62 36.31
N VAL A 110 28.40 -8.80 35.33
CA VAL A 110 28.29 -9.25 33.93
C VAL A 110 29.62 -9.77 33.37
N GLY A 111 30.73 -9.09 33.68
CA GLY A 111 32.06 -9.51 33.25
C GLY A 111 32.46 -10.88 33.80
N GLN A 112 32.07 -11.20 35.04
CA GLN A 112 32.36 -12.50 35.65
C GLN A 112 31.57 -13.62 34.97
N LEU A 113 30.30 -13.39 34.66
CA LEU A 113 29.44 -14.35 33.96
C LEU A 113 29.93 -14.61 32.53
N LEU A 114 30.23 -13.55 31.78
CA LEU A 114 30.76 -13.66 30.41
C LEU A 114 32.11 -14.36 30.39
N TRP A 115 32.99 -14.07 31.36
CA TRP A 115 34.28 -14.71 31.47
C TRP A 115 34.17 -16.20 31.79
N ALA A 116 33.33 -16.57 32.76
CA ALA A 116 33.07 -17.98 33.09
C ALA A 116 32.50 -18.76 31.89
N LEU A 117 31.62 -18.14 31.11
CA LEU A 117 31.09 -18.73 29.89
C LEU A 117 32.18 -18.90 28.82
N ALA A 118 33.02 -17.89 28.60
CA ALA A 118 34.10 -17.95 27.62
C ALA A 118 35.16 -19.00 27.98
N ASP A 119 35.46 -19.16 29.26
CA ASP A 119 36.39 -20.17 29.78
C ASP A 119 35.87 -21.60 29.53
N GLU A 120 34.58 -21.85 29.82
CA GLU A 120 33.95 -23.14 29.56
C GLU A 120 33.97 -23.49 28.06
N LEU A 121 33.73 -22.49 27.20
CA LEU A 121 33.68 -22.66 25.74
C LEU A 121 35.07 -22.64 25.09
N LYS A 122 36.12 -22.32 25.85
CA LYS A 122 37.50 -22.11 25.37
C LYS A 122 37.55 -21.14 24.18
N MET A 123 36.74 -20.09 24.23
CA MET A 123 36.67 -19.06 23.18
C MET A 123 37.24 -17.74 23.66
N ASN A 124 37.65 -16.91 22.70
CA ASN A 124 38.09 -15.56 23.01
C ASN A 124 36.88 -14.70 23.40
N LEU A 125 37.07 -13.77 24.33
CA LEU A 125 36.03 -12.83 24.77
C LEU A 125 36.54 -11.40 24.63
N ILE A 126 35.74 -10.55 23.99
CA ILE A 126 35.96 -9.12 23.85
C ILE A 126 34.73 -8.43 24.43
N VAL A 127 34.93 -7.62 25.47
CA VAL A 127 33.86 -6.87 26.14
C VAL A 127 34.17 -5.38 26.00
N ASP A 128 33.19 -4.60 25.57
CA ASP A 128 33.28 -3.14 25.56
C ASP A 128 33.43 -2.62 27.01
N PRO A 129 34.34 -1.68 27.30
CA PRO A 129 34.47 -1.08 28.63
C PRO A 129 33.15 -0.52 29.19
N HIS A 130 32.27 0.01 28.36
CA HIS A 130 30.98 0.56 28.81
C HIS A 130 30.07 -0.51 29.43
N VAL A 131 30.23 -1.78 29.01
CA VAL A 131 29.49 -2.92 29.59
C VAL A 131 30.02 -3.26 30.99
N LEU A 132 31.33 -3.11 31.21
CA LEU A 132 31.97 -3.40 32.50
C LEU A 132 31.67 -2.34 33.57
N GLU A 133 31.31 -1.13 33.17
CA GLU A 133 30.90 -0.05 34.08
C GLU A 133 29.51 -0.28 34.70
N GLN A 134 28.73 -1.20 34.13
CA GLN A 134 27.38 -1.52 34.58
C GLN A 134 27.43 -2.25 35.94
N ARG A 135 26.92 -1.60 36.99
CA ARG A 135 26.93 -2.12 38.37
C ARG A 135 25.82 -3.13 38.68
N GLN A 136 25.05 -3.53 37.67
CA GLN A 136 23.97 -4.49 37.87
C GLN A 136 24.58 -5.85 38.24
N ARG A 137 23.91 -6.57 39.13
CA ARG A 137 24.30 -7.90 39.57
C ARG A 137 23.13 -8.84 39.44
N THR A 138 23.43 -10.06 39.07
CA THR A 138 22.42 -11.10 38.90
C THR A 138 22.89 -12.41 39.51
N SER A 139 21.94 -13.25 39.85
CA SER A 139 22.18 -14.62 40.28
C SER A 139 21.59 -15.56 39.23
N LEU A 140 22.43 -16.38 38.61
CA LEU A 140 22.02 -17.35 37.59
C LEU A 140 22.37 -18.76 38.05
N HIS A 141 21.42 -19.67 37.86
CA HIS A 141 21.63 -21.08 38.13
C HIS A 141 21.07 -21.89 36.94
N LEU A 142 21.97 -22.29 36.06
CA LEU A 142 21.68 -22.98 34.81
C LEU A 142 22.29 -24.37 34.87
N ARG A 143 21.52 -25.39 34.49
CA ARG A 143 21.98 -26.78 34.46
C ARG A 143 21.60 -27.42 33.14
N ASN A 144 22.59 -27.97 32.44
CA ASN A 144 22.40 -28.67 31.17
C ASN A 144 21.65 -27.82 30.14
N VAL A 145 22.13 -26.60 29.90
CA VAL A 145 21.57 -25.64 28.94
C VAL A 145 22.58 -25.43 27.81
N SER A 146 22.12 -25.19 26.58
CA SER A 146 23.03 -24.90 25.48
C SER A 146 23.78 -23.59 25.74
N ALA A 147 25.03 -23.50 25.31
CA ALA A 147 25.83 -22.31 25.50
C ALA A 147 25.22 -21.08 24.82
N ARG A 148 24.51 -21.27 23.70
CA ARG A 148 23.74 -20.22 23.02
C ARG A 148 22.64 -19.66 23.91
N GLU A 149 21.87 -20.53 24.54
CA GLU A 149 20.77 -20.13 25.40
C GLU A 149 21.28 -19.45 26.67
N VAL A 150 22.35 -19.97 27.28
CA VAL A 150 23.03 -19.30 28.41
C VAL A 150 23.52 -17.90 28.01
N TYR A 151 24.20 -17.79 26.87
CA TYR A 151 24.70 -16.51 26.37
C TYR A 151 23.57 -15.50 26.18
N ASN A 152 22.48 -15.90 25.52
CA ASN A 152 21.31 -15.06 25.30
C ASN A 152 20.67 -14.63 26.64
N HIS A 153 20.53 -15.54 27.60
CA HIS A 153 19.98 -15.20 28.91
C HIS A 153 20.85 -14.19 29.68
N ILE A 154 22.18 -14.28 29.58
CA ILE A 154 23.08 -13.29 30.17
C ILE A 154 22.90 -11.94 29.47
N LEU A 155 22.89 -11.92 28.14
CA LEU A 155 22.71 -10.68 27.37
C LEU A 155 21.35 -10.01 27.68
N ASP A 156 20.27 -10.79 27.70
CA ASP A 156 18.93 -10.30 27.99
C ASP A 156 18.81 -9.76 29.43
N ALA A 157 19.46 -10.40 30.40
CA ALA A 157 19.41 -9.95 31.80
C ALA A 157 20.08 -8.59 32.02
N PHE A 158 21.02 -8.21 31.15
CA PHE A 158 21.78 -6.96 31.25
C PHE A 158 21.44 -5.95 30.13
N ASP A 159 20.49 -6.27 29.25
CA ASP A 159 20.12 -5.50 28.06
C ASP A 159 21.33 -5.21 27.14
N LEU A 160 22.06 -6.28 26.81
CA LEU A 160 23.28 -6.22 26.02
C LEU A 160 23.12 -6.88 24.67
N HIS A 161 23.99 -6.49 23.73
CA HIS A 161 24.09 -7.12 22.44
C HIS A 161 25.41 -7.88 22.30
N GLY A 162 25.37 -9.01 21.61
CA GLY A 162 26.55 -9.82 21.39
C GLY A 162 26.56 -10.54 20.06
N GLU A 163 27.74 -10.67 19.47
CA GLU A 163 27.98 -11.35 18.20
C GLU A 163 29.23 -12.23 18.26
N ILE A 164 29.22 -13.31 17.49
CA ILE A 164 30.39 -14.18 17.33
C ILE A 164 31.15 -13.71 16.10
N ARG A 165 32.38 -13.23 16.29
CA ARG A 165 33.27 -12.81 15.21
C ARG A 165 34.55 -13.62 15.25
N GLY A 166 34.76 -14.46 14.25
CA GLY A 166 36.02 -15.19 14.06
C GLY A 166 36.45 -16.05 15.27
N GLY A 167 35.49 -16.65 15.98
CA GLY A 167 35.78 -17.45 17.18
C GLY A 167 35.99 -16.64 18.47
N ALA A 168 35.69 -15.34 18.43
CA ALA A 168 35.57 -14.49 19.61
C ALA A 168 34.11 -14.11 19.88
N LEU A 169 33.72 -14.14 21.14
CA LEU A 169 32.49 -13.55 21.66
C LEU A 169 32.73 -12.04 21.81
N VAL A 170 32.00 -11.22 21.05
CA VAL A 170 32.07 -9.76 21.14
C VAL A 170 30.79 -9.28 21.78
N VAL A 171 30.88 -8.56 22.91
CA VAL A 171 29.72 -8.04 23.66
C VAL A 171 29.82 -6.53 23.77
N GLY A 172 28.72 -5.84 23.45
CA GLY A 172 28.59 -4.38 23.52
C GLY A 172 27.17 -3.97 23.89
N GLN A 173 26.99 -2.71 24.28
CA GLN A 173 25.68 -2.22 24.73
C GLN A 173 24.72 -1.96 23.56
N MET A 174 25.20 -1.37 22.47
CA MET A 174 24.38 -1.00 21.32
C MET A 174 25.06 -1.42 20.02
N ARG A 175 24.25 -1.82 19.03
CA ARG A 175 24.70 -2.11 17.66
C ARG A 175 24.00 -1.20 16.68
N GLU A 176 24.76 -0.35 15.99
CA GLU A 176 24.27 0.38 14.82
C GLU A 176 24.38 -0.52 13.58
N ARG A 177 23.28 -0.65 12.83
CA ARG A 177 23.26 -1.38 11.55
C ARG A 177 22.48 -0.57 10.53
N ILE A 178 23.13 -0.29 9.40
CA ILE A 178 22.46 0.26 8.22
C ILE A 178 21.79 -0.90 7.48
N ILE A 179 20.47 -0.86 7.38
CA ILE A 179 19.68 -1.82 6.61
C ILE A 179 19.12 -1.08 5.39
N ASN A 180 19.53 -1.50 4.19
CA ASN A 180 18.96 -0.98 2.96
C ASN A 180 17.62 -1.69 2.70
N VAL A 181 16.51 -1.01 2.93
CA VAL A 181 15.17 -1.54 2.65
C VAL A 181 14.78 -1.14 1.24
N ASP A 182 14.96 -2.06 0.29
CA ASP A 182 14.65 -1.86 -1.14
C ASP A 182 13.17 -2.05 -1.49
N MET A 183 12.29 -2.14 -0.48
CA MET A 183 10.88 -2.53 -0.66
C MET A 183 9.91 -1.37 -0.88
N LEU A 184 10.38 -0.12 -0.92
CA LEU A 184 9.51 1.06 -1.03
C LEU A 184 9.47 1.70 -2.42
N ASN A 185 10.21 1.18 -3.41
CA ASN A 185 10.18 1.72 -4.76
C ASN A 185 9.17 0.97 -5.67
N SER A 186 7.96 0.70 -5.17
CA SER A 186 6.85 0.26 -6.02
C SER A 186 6.17 1.49 -6.61
N ASN A 187 6.81 2.12 -7.61
CA ASN A 187 6.16 3.10 -8.48
C ASN A 187 4.99 2.41 -9.18
N THR A 188 3.82 2.45 -8.57
CA THR A 188 2.64 1.78 -9.09
C THR A 188 1.92 2.75 -10.01
N SER A 189 2.34 2.80 -11.27
CA SER A 189 1.64 3.57 -12.30
C SER A 189 0.42 2.77 -12.77
N PHE A 190 -0.77 3.15 -12.30
CA PHE A 190 -2.03 2.63 -12.85
C PHE A 190 -2.52 3.56 -13.97
N ASP A 191 -2.42 3.09 -15.22
CA ASP A 191 -3.10 3.69 -16.36
C ASP A 191 -4.51 3.07 -16.46
N LEU A 192 -5.52 3.79 -15.97
CA LEU A 192 -6.90 3.31 -16.00
C LEU A 192 -7.57 3.80 -17.29
N SER A 193 -7.36 3.08 -18.39
CA SER A 193 -8.10 3.31 -19.64
C SER A 193 -9.46 2.59 -19.64
N THR A 194 -10.32 2.89 -18.66
CA THR A 194 -11.72 2.42 -18.67
C THR A 194 -12.52 3.28 -19.65
N GLY A 195 -12.35 2.99 -20.93
CA GLY A 195 -13.09 3.60 -22.04
C GLY A 195 -14.36 2.83 -22.32
N GLY A 196 -15.44 3.20 -21.64
CA GLY A 196 -16.80 2.76 -21.96
C GLY A 196 -17.74 3.97 -21.93
N ASP A 197 -18.76 3.95 -22.78
CA ASP A 197 -19.82 4.97 -22.83
C ASP A 197 -20.63 4.93 -21.51
N VAL A 198 -20.23 5.74 -20.53
CA VAL A 198 -20.86 5.77 -19.18
C VAL A 198 -22.24 6.44 -19.24
N PHE A 199 -22.52 7.20 -20.30
CA PHE A 199 -23.80 7.85 -20.55
C PHE A 199 -24.39 7.26 -21.83
N GLY A 200 -24.70 5.96 -21.77
CA GLY A 200 -25.19 5.16 -22.88
C GLY A 200 -25.99 5.97 -23.90
N ALA A 201 -25.49 5.99 -25.14
CA ALA A 201 -26.10 6.58 -26.31
C ALA A 201 -27.60 6.26 -26.39
N GLY A 202 -28.41 7.18 -25.87
CA GLY A 202 -29.86 7.16 -25.90
C GLY A 202 -30.37 8.55 -26.20
N MET A 203 -30.86 8.71 -27.43
CA MET A 203 -31.56 9.88 -27.98
C MET A 203 -30.70 10.96 -28.64
N GLN A 204 -30.69 10.87 -29.97
CA GLN A 204 -30.16 11.79 -30.95
C GLN A 204 -30.60 13.25 -30.71
N SER A 205 -29.65 14.12 -30.38
CA SER A 205 -29.73 15.55 -30.72
C SER A 205 -28.35 16.19 -30.68
N ALA A 206 -27.86 16.53 -31.86
CA ALA A 206 -26.86 17.57 -32.16
C ALA A 206 -25.66 17.75 -31.20
N GLY A 207 -24.54 17.09 -31.54
CA GLY A 207 -23.18 17.65 -31.41
C GLY A 207 -22.53 17.62 -30.02
N GLY A 208 -21.48 16.80 -29.89
CA GLY A 208 -20.53 16.87 -28.77
C GLY A 208 -19.99 15.48 -28.41
N GLY A 209 -18.67 15.31 -28.44
CA GLY A 209 -18.01 14.02 -28.45
C GLY A 209 -18.19 13.18 -27.19
N GLY A 210 -18.18 11.85 -27.38
CA GLY A 210 -18.14 10.88 -26.28
C GLY A 210 -16.88 11.07 -25.46
N GLN A 211 -17.04 11.60 -24.24
CA GLN A 211 -15.94 11.85 -23.32
C GLN A 211 -15.52 10.52 -22.67
N SER A 212 -14.52 9.84 -23.24
CA SER A 212 -13.86 8.73 -22.55
C SER A 212 -13.12 9.27 -21.32
N LEU A 213 -13.41 8.74 -20.13
CA LEU A 213 -12.69 9.06 -18.91
C LEU A 213 -11.29 8.42 -18.99
N ARG A 214 -10.27 9.26 -19.19
CA ARG A 214 -8.86 8.89 -19.00
C ARG A 214 -8.38 9.51 -17.70
N GLY A 215 -8.06 8.69 -16.72
CA GLY A 215 -7.47 9.11 -15.46
C GLY A 215 -6.09 8.48 -15.29
N THR A 216 -5.06 9.32 -15.14
CA THR A 216 -3.72 8.88 -14.76
C THR A 216 -3.57 9.13 -13.26
N LEU A 217 -3.42 8.09 -12.46
CA LEU A 217 -3.14 8.25 -11.03
C LEU A 217 -1.71 7.80 -10.75
N THR A 218 -0.85 8.78 -10.49
CA THR A 218 0.51 8.56 -10.02
C THR A 218 0.50 8.65 -8.50
N MET A 219 0.71 7.52 -7.83
CA MET A 219 0.91 7.48 -6.38
C MET A 219 2.41 7.27 -6.13
N THR A 220 3.06 8.31 -5.62
CA THR A 220 4.45 8.31 -5.15
C THR A 220 4.51 7.95 -3.68
#